data_AF-Q5ZL62-F1
#
_entry.id   AF-Q5ZL62-F1
#
_cell.length_a   1.000
_cell.length_b   1.000
_cell.length_c   1.000
_cell.angle_alpha   90.00
_cell.angle_beta   90.00
_cell.angle_gamma   90.00
#
_symmetry.space_group_name_H-M   'P 1'
#
loop_
_entity.id
_entity.type
_entity.pdbx_description
1 polymer ?
#
loop_
_entity_poly.entity_id
_entity_poly.type
_entity_poly.pdbx_seq_one_letter_code
_entity_poly.pdbx_strand_id
1 'polypeptide(L)'
;MARRLLTLLGLLAAAVASPVLWQKDCAKGPEVWCQSLRTASQCGAVKHCQQNVWSKPAVNSIPCDLCKELITVVGKVLKDNGTEDEIRSYLEKTCEFLPDQGLASECKEIVDSYLPVIMDMIKEEFDKPEVVCSALSLCQSLQKHLAAMKLQKQLQSNKIPELDFSELTSPFMANVPLLLYPQDKPKQKSKATEDVCQDCIRLVTDVQEAVRTNATFVKSLIAHAKEECDRSDLECLILCQDLYL
;
A
#
# COMPACT_ATOMS: atom_id res chain seq x y z
N MET A 1 33.55 30.44 -40.66
CA MET A 1 32.17 30.07 -40.28
C MET A 1 31.98 28.59 -39.89
N ALA A 2 32.99 27.71 -39.98
CA ALA A 2 32.85 26.28 -39.63
C ALA A 2 33.08 25.95 -38.14
N ARG A 3 33.62 26.87 -37.33
CA ARG A 3 33.98 26.60 -35.92
C ARG A 3 32.88 26.90 -34.90
N ARG A 4 31.78 27.56 -35.34
CA ARG A 4 30.60 27.85 -34.50
C ARG A 4 29.46 26.83 -34.68
N LEU A 5 29.55 25.94 -35.68
CA LEU A 5 28.55 24.88 -35.91
C LEU A 5 28.77 23.64 -35.01
N LEU A 6 30.01 23.41 -34.57
CA LEU A 6 30.38 22.28 -33.70
C LEU A 6 29.96 22.47 -32.24
N THR A 7 29.67 23.69 -31.80
CA THR A 7 29.20 23.97 -30.43
C THR A 7 27.69 23.78 -30.26
N LEU A 8 26.93 23.61 -31.35
CA LEU A 8 25.48 23.37 -31.32
C LEU A 8 25.09 21.89 -31.19
N LEU A 9 26.03 20.96 -31.43
CA LEU A 9 25.80 19.52 -31.28
C LEU A 9 26.20 18.97 -29.89
N GLY A 10 26.73 19.81 -29.00
CA GLY A 10 27.24 19.39 -27.68
C GLY A 10 26.26 19.51 -26.50
N LEU A 11 25.03 19.98 -26.72
CA LEU A 11 24.09 20.33 -25.63
C LEU A 11 22.89 19.38 -25.47
N LEU A 12 22.85 18.22 -26.14
CA LEU A 12 21.74 17.26 -26.01
C LEU A 12 22.04 16.03 -25.15
N ALA A 13 23.11 16.05 -24.35
CA ALA A 13 23.37 15.01 -23.36
C ALA A 13 23.34 15.57 -21.94
N ALA A 14 22.29 16.31 -21.59
CA ALA A 14 21.82 16.31 -20.21
C ALA A 14 21.16 14.95 -19.98
N ALA A 15 21.99 13.91 -19.80
CA ALA A 15 21.52 12.64 -19.30
C ALA A 15 20.98 12.92 -17.89
N VAL A 16 19.65 12.97 -17.77
CA VAL A 16 18.96 12.89 -16.49
C VAL A 16 19.44 11.61 -15.85
N ALA A 17 20.35 11.73 -14.89
CA ALA A 17 20.83 10.60 -14.11
C ALA A 17 19.70 10.20 -13.17
N SER A 18 18.75 9.42 -13.67
CA SER A 18 17.83 8.67 -12.82
C SER A 18 18.67 7.81 -11.86
N PRO A 19 18.28 7.66 -10.58
CA PRO A 19 19.06 6.87 -9.64
C PRO A 19 19.30 5.46 -10.19
N VAL A 20 20.57 5.04 -10.28
CA VAL A 20 21.03 3.75 -10.84
C VAL A 20 20.31 2.54 -10.20
N LEU A 21 19.69 2.72 -9.04
CA LEU A 21 18.90 1.71 -8.34
C LEU A 21 17.66 1.28 -9.16
N TRP A 22 16.92 2.21 -9.76
CA TRP A 22 15.68 1.92 -10.50
C TRP A 22 15.91 1.02 -11.70
N GLN A 23 17.03 1.21 -12.40
CA GLN A 23 17.35 0.49 -13.63
C GLN A 23 17.60 -1.01 -13.38
N LYS A 24 18.05 -1.37 -12.16
CA LYS A 24 18.24 -2.76 -11.75
C LYS A 24 16.91 -3.45 -11.47
N ASP A 25 15.96 -2.75 -10.86
CA ASP A 25 14.65 -3.32 -10.54
C ASP A 25 13.78 -3.52 -11.79
N CYS A 26 13.83 -2.59 -12.74
CA CYS A 26 13.13 -2.73 -14.02
C CYS A 26 13.68 -3.89 -14.87
N ALA A 27 14.94 -4.29 -14.69
CA ALA A 27 15.54 -5.41 -15.40
C ALA A 27 15.13 -6.80 -14.86
N LYS A 28 14.45 -6.87 -13.70
CA LYS A 28 14.08 -8.13 -13.04
C LYS A 28 12.82 -8.80 -13.60
N GLY A 29 12.16 -8.20 -14.59
CA GLY A 29 10.99 -8.80 -15.26
C GLY A 29 9.64 -8.59 -14.54
N PRO A 30 8.50 -8.86 -15.21
CA PRO A 30 7.11 -8.46 -14.83
C PRO A 30 6.74 -8.70 -13.36
N GLU A 31 7.33 -9.72 -12.78
CA GLU A 31 7.18 -10.16 -11.41
C GLU A 31 7.62 -9.11 -10.40
N VAL A 32 8.48 -8.16 -10.79
CA VAL A 32 8.98 -7.06 -9.94
C VAL A 32 8.30 -5.73 -10.26
N TRP A 33 8.28 -5.31 -11.53
CA TRP A 33 7.71 -4.00 -11.91
C TRP A 33 6.18 -3.99 -11.87
N CYS A 34 5.48 -5.14 -11.86
CA CYS A 34 4.03 -5.19 -11.64
C CYS A 34 3.61 -5.44 -10.18
N GLN A 35 4.53 -5.40 -9.22
CA GLN A 35 4.18 -5.58 -7.80
C GLN A 35 3.43 -4.39 -7.21
N SER A 36 3.69 -3.19 -7.72
CA SER A 36 3.04 -1.96 -7.29
C SER A 36 2.90 -1.00 -8.46
N LEU A 37 1.90 -0.12 -8.39
CA LEU A 37 1.76 0.97 -9.35
C LEU A 37 3.00 1.87 -9.38
N ARG A 38 3.66 2.07 -8.24
CA ARG A 38 4.88 2.89 -8.13
C ARG A 38 5.99 2.36 -9.04
N THR A 39 6.36 1.10 -8.85
CA THR A 39 7.42 0.46 -9.64
C THR A 39 7.02 0.35 -11.12
N ALA A 40 5.75 0.07 -11.40
CA ALA A 40 5.23 0.00 -12.76
C ALA A 40 5.37 1.34 -13.47
N SER A 41 4.98 2.45 -12.82
CA SER A 41 5.12 3.80 -13.37
C SER A 41 6.58 4.14 -13.66
N GLN A 42 7.46 3.91 -12.69
CA GLN A 42 8.88 4.23 -12.81
C GLN A 42 9.60 3.41 -13.89
N CYS A 43 9.16 2.18 -14.13
CA CYS A 43 9.69 1.32 -15.19
C CYS A 43 8.98 1.47 -16.54
N GLY A 44 7.98 2.36 -16.68
CA GLY A 44 7.19 2.48 -17.91
C GLY A 44 6.35 1.24 -18.22
N ALA A 45 5.97 0.48 -17.19
CA ALA A 45 5.32 -0.82 -17.24
C ALA A 45 3.79 -0.78 -17.26
N VAL A 46 3.19 0.35 -16.90
CA VAL A 46 1.81 0.39 -16.39
C VAL A 46 0.84 -0.34 -17.31
N LYS A 47 0.91 -0.07 -18.62
CA LYS A 47 0.08 -0.74 -19.63
C LYS A 47 0.29 -2.26 -19.68
N HIS A 48 1.54 -2.71 -19.61
CA HIS A 48 1.85 -4.14 -19.54
C HIS A 48 1.21 -4.78 -18.31
N CYS A 49 1.36 -4.16 -17.14
CA CYS A 49 0.81 -4.66 -15.89
C CYS A 49 -0.72 -4.67 -15.88
N GLN A 50 -1.36 -3.59 -16.33
CA GLN A 50 -2.82 -3.49 -16.49
C GLN A 50 -3.37 -4.65 -17.32
N GLN A 51 -2.77 -4.91 -18.49
CA GLN A 51 -3.30 -5.86 -19.46
C GLN A 51 -2.99 -7.32 -19.10
N ASN A 52 -1.83 -7.60 -18.50
CA ASN A 52 -1.31 -8.97 -18.38
C ASN A 52 -1.22 -9.49 -16.93
N VAL A 53 -1.28 -8.61 -15.94
CA VAL A 53 -1.09 -8.97 -14.53
C VAL A 53 -2.29 -8.59 -13.67
N TRP A 54 -2.69 -7.32 -13.67
CA TRP A 54 -3.77 -6.79 -12.83
C TRP A 54 -5.17 -7.08 -13.37
N SER A 55 -5.29 -7.46 -14.64
CA SER A 55 -6.52 -7.98 -15.24
C SER A 55 -6.85 -9.43 -14.87
N LYS A 56 -5.93 -10.14 -14.20
CA LYS A 56 -6.13 -11.54 -13.84
C LYS A 56 -7.13 -11.68 -12.69
N PRO A 57 -7.82 -12.83 -12.57
CA PRO A 57 -8.74 -13.08 -11.47
C PRO A 57 -8.08 -12.91 -10.10
N ALA A 58 -8.73 -12.16 -9.22
CA ALA A 58 -8.31 -11.98 -7.84
C ALA A 58 -9.19 -12.76 -6.87
N VAL A 59 -8.70 -12.90 -5.64
CA VAL A 59 -9.48 -13.44 -4.53
C VAL A 59 -10.31 -12.33 -3.92
N ASN A 60 -11.60 -12.60 -3.70
CA ASN A 60 -12.48 -11.68 -3.00
C ASN A 60 -12.02 -11.55 -1.54
N SER A 61 -11.93 -10.31 -1.10
CA SER A 61 -11.59 -9.94 0.27
C SER A 61 -12.22 -8.60 0.54
N ILE A 62 -12.53 -8.31 1.81
CA ILE A 62 -13.11 -7.02 2.22
C ILE A 62 -12.37 -5.81 1.62
N PRO A 63 -11.02 -5.69 1.68
CA PRO A 63 -10.33 -4.55 1.08
C PRO A 63 -10.46 -4.51 -0.45
N CYS A 64 -10.50 -5.67 -1.11
CA CYS A 64 -10.67 -5.76 -2.56
C CYS A 64 -12.10 -5.35 -2.98
N ASP A 65 -13.12 -5.84 -2.28
CA ASP A 65 -14.52 -5.58 -2.60
C ASP A 65 -14.86 -4.10 -2.32
N LEU A 66 -14.39 -3.54 -1.20
CA LEU A 66 -14.56 -2.12 -0.89
C LEU A 66 -13.87 -1.23 -1.93
N CYS A 67 -12.65 -1.59 -2.34
CA CYS A 67 -11.97 -0.86 -3.41
C CYS A 67 -12.81 -0.89 -4.70
N LYS A 68 -13.35 -2.04 -5.09
CA LYS A 68 -14.12 -2.17 -6.33
C LYS A 68 -15.37 -1.29 -6.35
N GLU A 69 -16.08 -1.25 -5.23
CA GLU A 69 -17.25 -0.37 -5.06
C GLU A 69 -16.84 1.11 -5.18
N LEU A 70 -15.76 1.52 -4.49
CA LEU A 70 -15.26 2.89 -4.55
C LEU A 70 -14.83 3.29 -5.96
N ILE A 71 -14.06 2.45 -6.65
CA ILE A 71 -13.61 2.73 -8.03
C ILE A 71 -14.81 2.83 -8.99
N THR A 72 -15.84 2.02 -8.79
CA THR A 72 -17.07 2.10 -9.60
C THR A 72 -17.80 3.43 -9.41
N VAL A 73 -17.82 3.96 -8.18
CA VAL A 73 -18.42 5.27 -7.89
C VAL A 73 -17.52 6.39 -8.44
N VAL A 74 -16.24 6.39 -8.09
CA VAL A 74 -15.27 7.41 -8.49
C VAL A 74 -15.17 7.51 -10.01
N GLY A 75 -15.11 6.39 -10.73
CA GLY A 75 -15.05 6.38 -12.19
C GLY A 75 -16.26 7.00 -12.88
N LYS A 76 -17.44 6.97 -12.26
CA LYS A 76 -18.64 7.67 -12.78
C LYS A 76 -18.54 9.18 -12.59
N VAL A 77 -17.96 9.62 -11.47
CA VAL A 77 -17.79 11.04 -11.13
C VAL A 77 -16.66 11.67 -11.96
N LEU A 78 -15.56 10.95 -12.18
CA LEU A 78 -14.39 11.42 -12.93
C LEU A 78 -14.60 11.57 -14.46
N LYS A 79 -15.82 11.39 -14.96
CA LYS A 79 -16.14 11.71 -16.36
C LYS A 79 -16.01 13.21 -16.65
N ASP A 80 -16.07 14.05 -15.61
CA ASP A 80 -15.91 15.49 -15.72
C ASP A 80 -14.48 15.90 -15.35
N ASN A 81 -13.74 16.49 -16.31
CA ASN A 81 -12.34 16.90 -16.09
C ASN A 81 -12.17 17.94 -14.97
N GLY A 82 -13.22 18.70 -14.62
CA GLY A 82 -13.18 19.65 -13.51
C GLY A 82 -12.96 18.99 -12.15
N THR A 83 -13.36 17.73 -11.99
CA THR A 83 -13.22 17.01 -10.72
C THR A 83 -11.77 16.61 -10.42
N GLU A 84 -10.95 16.37 -11.44
CA GLU A 84 -9.55 15.94 -11.24
C GLU A 84 -8.67 17.07 -10.66
N ASP A 85 -8.80 18.28 -11.19
CA ASP A 85 -8.04 19.44 -10.70
C ASP A 85 -8.46 19.83 -9.28
N GLU A 86 -9.75 19.69 -8.95
CA GLU A 86 -10.25 19.89 -7.58
C GLU A 86 -9.65 18.86 -6.61
N ILE A 87 -9.64 17.58 -6.99
CA ILE A 87 -9.03 16.51 -6.18
C ILE A 87 -7.53 16.75 -6.00
N ARG A 88 -6.81 17.12 -7.06
CA ARG A 88 -5.39 17.46 -6.98
C ARG A 88 -5.17 18.61 -6.00
N SER A 89 -5.88 19.73 -6.17
CA SER A 89 -5.70 20.90 -5.32
C SER A 89 -6.01 20.60 -3.85
N TYR A 90 -7.01 19.77 -3.58
CA TYR A 90 -7.30 19.31 -2.23
C TYR A 90 -6.14 18.51 -1.65
N LEU A 91 -5.62 17.51 -2.39
CA LEU A 91 -4.51 16.69 -1.94
C LEU A 91 -3.21 17.49 -1.76
N GLU A 92 -2.92 18.45 -2.64
CA GLU A 92 -1.77 19.36 -2.50
C GLU A 92 -1.84 20.15 -1.20
N LYS A 93 -3.00 20.72 -0.87
CA LYS A 93 -3.22 21.41 0.42
C LYS A 93 -3.06 20.47 1.59
N THR A 94 -3.60 19.25 1.51
CA THR A 94 -3.42 18.23 2.56
C THR A 94 -1.94 17.94 2.81
N CYS A 95 -1.13 17.82 1.76
CA CYS A 95 0.32 17.64 1.91
C CYS A 95 1.00 18.82 2.62
N GLU A 96 0.49 20.05 2.47
CA GLU A 96 1.03 21.25 3.14
C GLU A 96 0.70 21.33 4.63
N PHE A 97 -0.38 20.68 5.07
CA PHE A 97 -0.75 20.59 6.48
C PHE A 97 0.05 19.53 7.25
N LEU A 98 0.83 18.68 6.57
CA LEU A 98 1.65 17.67 7.22
C LEU A 98 2.81 18.32 8.00
N PRO A 99 2.92 18.10 9.32
CA PRO A 99 3.92 18.76 10.15
C PRO A 99 5.34 18.22 9.92
N ASP A 100 5.46 16.97 9.48
CA ASP A 100 6.74 16.36 9.13
C ASP A 100 7.09 16.66 7.67
N GLN A 101 8.25 17.28 7.43
CA GLN A 101 8.67 17.65 6.08
C GLN A 101 8.99 16.45 5.18
N GLY A 102 9.43 15.33 5.76
CA GLY A 102 9.66 14.10 5.01
C GLY A 102 8.35 13.55 4.45
N LEU A 103 7.33 13.45 5.31
CA LEU A 103 5.99 13.03 4.92
C LEU A 103 5.34 14.03 3.95
N ALA A 104 5.50 15.33 4.16
CA ALA A 104 5.01 16.35 3.24
C ALA A 104 5.62 16.19 1.84
N SER A 105 6.94 15.94 1.77
CA SER A 105 7.64 15.72 0.50
C SER A 105 7.19 14.43 -0.18
N GLU A 106 7.03 13.34 0.57
CA GLU A 106 6.55 12.05 0.01
C GLU A 106 5.10 12.17 -0.48
N CYS A 107 4.25 12.88 0.27
CA CYS A 107 2.88 13.19 -0.13
C CYS A 107 2.85 13.97 -1.46
N LYS A 108 3.65 15.03 -1.59
CA LYS A 108 3.75 15.79 -2.84
C LYS A 108 4.25 14.93 -4.00
N GLU A 109 5.23 14.04 -3.78
CA GLU A 109 5.67 13.07 -4.80
C GLU A 109 4.50 12.17 -5.24
N ILE A 110 3.68 11.70 -4.27
CA ILE A 110 2.50 10.88 -4.54
C ILE A 110 1.52 11.63 -5.45
N VAL A 111 1.18 12.86 -5.08
CA VAL A 111 0.22 13.71 -5.80
C VAL A 111 0.73 14.06 -7.19
N ASP A 112 1.99 14.45 -7.34
CA ASP A 112 2.51 14.92 -8.62
C ASP A 112 2.76 13.77 -9.60
N SER A 113 3.27 12.64 -9.12
CA SER A 113 3.79 11.58 -9.99
C SER A 113 2.80 10.43 -10.20
N TYR A 114 1.91 10.16 -9.24
CA TYR A 114 1.08 8.96 -9.26
C TYR A 114 -0.41 9.27 -9.34
N LEU A 115 -0.89 10.38 -8.77
CA LEU A 115 -2.31 10.78 -8.91
C LEU A 115 -2.76 10.85 -10.38
N PRO A 116 -2.04 11.49 -11.33
CA PRO A 116 -2.48 11.49 -12.73
C PRO A 116 -2.55 10.08 -13.31
N VAL A 117 -1.57 9.22 -13.00
CA VAL A 117 -1.55 7.83 -13.48
C VAL A 117 -2.73 7.03 -12.91
N ILE A 118 -3.10 7.26 -11.65
CA ILE A 118 -4.27 6.62 -11.02
C ILE A 118 -5.55 7.13 -11.67
N MET A 119 -5.69 8.45 -11.86
CA MET A 119 -6.88 9.05 -12.48
C MET A 119 -7.08 8.56 -13.92
N ASP A 120 -6.01 8.54 -14.71
CA ASP A 120 -6.02 7.97 -16.07
C ASP A 120 -6.41 6.50 -16.04
N MET A 121 -5.82 5.70 -15.15
CA MET A 121 -6.17 4.29 -15.01
C MET A 121 -7.65 4.09 -14.64
N ILE A 122 -8.19 4.91 -13.74
CA ILE A 122 -9.62 4.85 -13.38
C ILE A 122 -10.48 5.23 -14.59
N LYS A 123 -10.16 6.31 -15.31
CA LYS A 123 -10.90 6.71 -16.50
C LYS A 123 -10.87 5.65 -17.61
N GLU A 124 -9.77 4.92 -17.73
CA GLU A 124 -9.60 3.86 -18.73
C GLU A 124 -10.27 2.52 -18.32
N GLU A 125 -10.23 2.17 -17.05
CA GLU A 125 -10.63 0.84 -16.55
C GLU A 125 -11.74 0.90 -15.48
N PHE A 126 -12.54 1.98 -15.41
CA PHE A 126 -13.66 2.06 -14.43
C PHE A 126 -14.71 0.96 -14.62
N ASP A 127 -14.87 0.45 -15.84
CA ASP A 127 -15.73 -0.72 -16.13
C ASP A 127 -15.11 -2.05 -15.65
N LYS A 128 -13.84 -2.04 -15.24
CA LYS A 128 -13.08 -3.18 -14.70
C LYS A 128 -12.36 -2.79 -13.41
N PRO A 129 -13.09 -2.52 -12.32
CA PRO A 129 -12.52 -2.01 -11.07
C PRO A 129 -11.45 -2.93 -10.46
N GLU A 130 -11.49 -4.24 -10.75
CA GLU A 130 -10.47 -5.24 -10.40
C GLU A 130 -9.05 -4.83 -10.85
N VAL A 131 -8.91 -4.22 -12.03
CA VAL A 131 -7.61 -3.81 -12.60
C VAL A 131 -6.99 -2.72 -11.74
N VAL A 132 -7.78 -1.68 -11.44
CA VAL A 132 -7.36 -0.56 -10.58
C VAL A 132 -7.03 -1.07 -9.18
N CYS A 133 -7.91 -1.87 -8.58
CA CYS A 133 -7.73 -2.38 -7.23
C CYS A 133 -6.56 -3.35 -7.08
N SER A 134 -6.24 -4.11 -8.13
CA SER A 134 -5.02 -4.92 -8.18
C SER A 134 -3.76 -4.07 -8.30
N ALA A 135 -3.79 -2.98 -9.09
CA ALA A 135 -2.67 -2.04 -9.22
C ALA A 135 -2.36 -1.34 -7.87
N LEU A 136 -3.41 -1.03 -7.11
CA LEU A 136 -3.33 -0.49 -5.75
C LEU A 136 -3.01 -1.55 -4.69
N SER A 137 -2.78 -2.82 -5.08
CA SER A 137 -2.50 -3.95 -4.18
C SER A 137 -3.60 -4.29 -3.18
N LEU A 138 -4.83 -3.79 -3.39
CA LEU A 138 -6.00 -4.09 -2.56
C LEU A 138 -6.67 -5.40 -2.96
N CYS A 139 -6.51 -5.80 -4.23
CA CYS A 139 -6.91 -7.11 -4.73
C CYS A 139 -5.68 -8.00 -4.97
N GLN A 140 -5.68 -9.18 -4.37
CA GLN A 140 -4.60 -10.16 -4.54
C GLN A 140 -4.98 -11.16 -5.64
N SER A 141 -4.12 -11.32 -6.65
CA SER A 141 -4.34 -12.32 -7.69
C SER A 141 -4.50 -13.72 -7.09
N LEU A 142 -5.43 -14.50 -7.65
CA LEU A 142 -5.68 -15.88 -7.22
C LEU A 142 -4.41 -16.72 -7.21
N GLN A 143 -3.55 -16.54 -8.21
CA GLN A 143 -2.25 -17.21 -8.29
C GLN A 143 -1.35 -16.89 -7.09
N LYS A 144 -1.22 -15.60 -6.72
CA LYS A 144 -0.40 -15.17 -5.58
C LYS A 144 -0.98 -15.67 -4.26
N HIS A 145 -2.31 -15.65 -4.12
CA HIS A 145 -2.99 -16.17 -2.94
C HIS A 145 -2.80 -17.68 -2.77
N LEU A 146 -2.97 -18.46 -3.85
CA LEU A 146 -2.75 -19.91 -3.84
C LEU A 146 -1.29 -20.27 -3.54
N ALA A 147 -0.32 -19.50 -4.07
CA ALA A 147 1.09 -19.69 -3.76
C ALA A 147 1.38 -19.44 -2.27
N ALA A 148 0.82 -18.38 -1.70
CA ALA A 148 0.94 -18.06 -0.28
C ALA A 148 0.30 -19.15 0.60
N MET A 149 -0.89 -19.64 0.25
CA MET A 149 -1.55 -20.75 0.98
C MET A 149 -0.76 -22.06 0.88
N LYS A 150 -0.15 -22.37 -0.27
CA LYS A 150 0.72 -23.55 -0.41
C LYS A 150 1.93 -23.46 0.52
N LEU A 151 2.54 -22.28 0.64
CA LEU A 151 3.64 -22.04 1.58
C LEU A 151 3.17 -22.13 3.03
N GLN A 152 2.01 -21.55 3.36
CA GLN A 152 1.42 -21.66 4.69
C GLN A 152 1.17 -23.11 5.11
N LYS A 153 0.65 -23.95 4.19
CA LYS A 153 0.46 -25.39 4.44
C LYS A 153 1.77 -26.14 4.66
N GLN A 154 2.86 -25.70 4.03
CA GLN A 154 4.21 -26.23 4.27
C GLN A 154 4.75 -25.81 5.64
N LEU A 155 4.49 -24.56 6.07
CA LEU A 155 4.91 -24.03 7.38
C LEU A 155 4.09 -24.58 8.57
N GLN A 156 2.83 -24.97 8.33
CA GLN A 156 1.98 -25.65 9.32
C GLN A 156 2.25 -27.15 9.40
N SER A 157 3.10 -27.69 8.53
CA SER A 157 3.58 -29.05 8.65
C SER A 157 4.73 -29.07 9.67
N ASN A 158 4.68 -29.97 10.66
CA ASN A 158 5.84 -30.30 11.49
C ASN A 158 6.98 -31.00 10.70
N LYS A 159 6.92 -30.96 9.37
CA LYS A 159 7.91 -31.52 8.46
C LYS A 159 8.71 -30.36 7.90
N ILE A 160 10.01 -30.34 8.17
CA ILE A 160 10.93 -29.38 7.55
C ILE A 160 10.77 -29.54 6.02
N PRO A 161 10.36 -28.50 5.28
CA PRO A 161 10.28 -28.58 3.84
C PRO A 161 11.69 -28.81 3.29
N GLU A 162 11.90 -29.88 2.52
CA GLU A 162 13.10 -30.01 1.70
C GLU A 162 12.99 -28.99 0.57
N LEU A 163 13.51 -27.80 0.83
CA LEU A 163 13.70 -26.76 -0.18
C LEU A 163 14.98 -27.10 -0.93
N ASP A 164 14.86 -27.31 -2.24
CA ASP A 164 16.01 -27.48 -3.12
C ASP A 164 16.70 -26.11 -3.30
N PHE A 165 17.71 -25.87 -2.46
CA PHE A 165 18.52 -24.65 -2.51
C PHE A 165 19.58 -24.69 -3.62
N SER A 166 19.61 -25.74 -4.44
CA SER A 166 20.61 -25.87 -5.52
C SER A 166 20.51 -24.73 -6.54
N GLU A 167 19.32 -24.16 -6.73
CA GLU A 167 19.10 -23.01 -7.60
C GLU A 167 19.30 -21.64 -6.91
N LEU A 168 19.38 -21.57 -5.58
CA LEU A 168 19.48 -20.31 -4.83
C LEU A 168 20.93 -19.86 -4.56
N THR A 169 21.88 -20.25 -5.41
CA THR A 169 23.28 -19.83 -5.28
C THR A 169 23.50 -18.45 -5.89
N SER A 170 23.04 -17.42 -5.17
CA SER A 170 23.52 -16.05 -5.42
C SER A 170 24.98 -15.93 -4.95
N PRO A 171 25.92 -15.43 -5.77
CA PRO A 171 27.36 -15.47 -5.49
C PRO A 171 27.80 -14.72 -4.22
N PHE A 172 26.91 -13.93 -3.61
CA PHE A 172 27.20 -13.19 -2.38
C PHE A 172 27.25 -14.06 -1.11
N MET A 173 26.69 -15.28 -1.12
CA MET A 173 26.68 -16.16 0.07
C MET A 173 28.00 -16.92 0.30
N ALA A 174 28.93 -16.89 -0.65
CA ALA A 174 30.18 -17.65 -0.55
C ALA A 174 31.19 -17.05 0.46
N ASN A 175 31.04 -15.78 0.84
CA ASN A 175 32.06 -15.04 1.61
C ASN A 175 31.55 -14.44 2.93
N VAL A 176 30.52 -15.01 3.56
CA VAL A 176 30.09 -14.58 4.91
C VAL A 176 30.31 -15.67 5.98
N PRO A 177 31.55 -16.06 6.31
CA PRO A 177 31.80 -16.79 7.54
C PRO A 177 31.85 -15.76 8.70
N LEU A 178 30.79 -15.75 9.53
CA LEU A 178 30.72 -15.41 10.97
C LEU A 178 29.37 -14.78 11.43
N LEU A 179 28.42 -14.50 10.52
CA LEU A 179 27.11 -13.96 10.93
C LEU A 179 26.06 -15.04 11.29
N LEU A 180 26.34 -16.32 11.03
CA LEU A 180 25.42 -17.44 11.28
C LEU A 180 25.63 -18.15 12.63
N TYR A 181 26.60 -17.72 13.46
CA TYR A 181 26.79 -18.29 14.80
C TYR A 181 27.13 -17.22 15.85
N PRO A 182 26.12 -16.54 16.41
CA PRO A 182 26.29 -15.77 17.63
C PRO A 182 26.57 -16.73 18.80
N GLN A 183 27.74 -16.63 19.42
CA GLN A 183 28.07 -17.33 20.66
C GLN A 183 27.54 -16.55 21.87
N ASP A 184 26.21 -16.51 22.02
CA ASP A 184 25.59 -15.96 23.23
C ASP A 184 25.29 -17.05 24.25
N LYS A 185 25.80 -16.82 25.47
CA LYS A 185 25.61 -17.64 26.68
C LYS A 185 24.11 -17.77 27.02
N PRO A 186 23.67 -18.84 27.70
CA PRO A 186 22.26 -19.06 27.98
C PRO A 186 21.70 -17.99 28.92
N LYS A 187 21.00 -17.01 28.36
CA LYS A 187 20.01 -16.24 29.11
C LYS A 187 18.67 -16.95 29.00
N GLN A 188 18.24 -17.42 30.16
CA GLN A 188 16.94 -17.94 30.55
C GLN A 188 15.79 -17.57 29.59
N LYS A 189 15.15 -18.59 29.02
CA LYS A 189 13.93 -18.50 28.22
C LYS A 189 12.88 -17.65 28.96
N SER A 190 12.61 -16.44 28.51
CA SER A 190 11.25 -15.91 28.61
C SER A 190 10.47 -16.58 27.49
N LYS A 191 9.43 -17.30 27.90
CA LYS A 191 8.44 -17.90 27.03
C LYS A 191 7.76 -16.75 26.30
N ALA A 192 8.09 -16.52 25.03
CA ALA A 192 7.34 -15.59 24.18
C ALA A 192 6.01 -16.29 23.86
N THR A 193 5.08 -16.21 24.81
CA THR A 193 3.66 -16.26 24.48
C THR A 193 3.39 -15.00 23.67
N GLU A 194 2.69 -15.15 22.56
CA GLU A 194 2.07 -14.05 21.82
C GLU A 194 0.97 -13.45 22.71
N ASP A 195 1.37 -12.77 23.79
CA ASP A 195 0.46 -12.27 24.82
C ASP A 195 0.04 -10.85 24.43
N VAL A 196 -1.21 -10.71 23.97
CA VAL A 196 -1.95 -9.45 24.10
C VAL A 196 -1.84 -9.02 25.57
N CYS A 197 -1.50 -7.75 25.82
CA CYS A 197 -1.32 -7.23 27.18
C CYS A 197 -2.54 -7.62 28.06
N GLN A 198 -2.31 -8.26 29.21
CA GLN A 198 -3.39 -8.64 30.12
C GLN A 198 -4.23 -7.43 30.54
N ASP A 199 -3.62 -6.25 30.62
CA ASP A 199 -4.33 -5.01 30.94
C ASP A 199 -5.28 -4.59 29.81
N CYS A 200 -4.91 -4.82 28.54
CA CYS A 200 -5.81 -4.59 27.42
C CYS A 200 -6.98 -5.57 27.44
N ILE A 201 -6.73 -6.85 27.75
CA ILE A 201 -7.79 -7.86 27.87
C ILE A 201 -8.76 -7.46 28.97
N ARG A 202 -8.24 -7.05 30.12
CA ARG A 202 -9.03 -6.61 31.27
C ARG A 202 -9.84 -5.36 30.93
N LEU A 203 -9.20 -4.34 30.35
CA LEU A 203 -9.87 -3.11 29.94
C LEU A 203 -11.02 -3.37 28.97
N VAL A 204 -10.80 -4.17 27.92
CA VAL A 204 -11.84 -4.51 26.94
C VAL A 204 -12.99 -5.26 27.61
N THR A 205 -12.69 -6.19 28.52
CA THR A 205 -13.71 -6.95 29.24
C THR A 205 -14.53 -6.05 30.16
N ASP A 206 -13.87 -5.15 30.91
CA ASP A 206 -14.53 -4.22 31.82
C ASP A 206 -15.44 -3.23 31.05
N VAL A 207 -14.98 -2.75 29.89
CA VAL A 207 -15.79 -1.90 28.99
C VAL A 207 -16.99 -2.68 28.44
N GLN A 208 -16.79 -3.91 27.97
CA GLN A 208 -17.89 -4.75 27.47
C GLN A 208 -18.96 -5.00 28.53
N GLU A 209 -18.55 -5.23 29.78
CA GLU A 209 -19.47 -5.44 30.89
C GLU A 209 -20.21 -4.14 31.27
N ALA A 210 -19.49 -3.01 31.30
CA ALA A 210 -20.08 -1.70 31.56
C ALA A 210 -21.11 -1.31 30.49
N VAL A 211 -20.84 -1.59 29.21
CA VAL A 211 -21.80 -1.36 28.12
C VAL A 211 -23.06 -2.22 28.30
N ARG A 212 -22.93 -3.46 28.77
CA ARG A 212 -24.08 -4.37 28.98
C ARG A 212 -24.94 -4.00 30.17
N THR A 213 -24.34 -3.57 31.28
CA THR A 213 -25.02 -3.49 32.57
C THR A 213 -25.25 -2.06 33.07
N ASN A 214 -24.52 -1.08 32.54
CA ASN A 214 -24.54 0.30 33.02
C ASN A 214 -25.02 1.27 31.94
N ALA A 215 -26.34 1.49 31.88
CA ALA A 215 -26.96 2.40 30.92
C ALA A 215 -26.46 3.85 31.03
N THR A 216 -26.02 4.29 32.22
CA THR A 216 -25.47 5.64 32.43
C THR A 216 -24.09 5.77 31.79
N PHE A 217 -23.26 4.73 31.87
CA PHE A 217 -21.97 4.65 31.19
C PHE A 217 -22.15 4.76 29.67
N VAL A 218 -23.09 4.01 29.09
CA VAL A 218 -23.40 4.07 27.65
C VAL A 218 -23.86 5.47 27.23
N LYS A 219 -24.75 6.11 27.99
CA LYS A 219 -25.19 7.48 27.72
C LYS A 219 -24.04 8.48 27.76
N SER A 220 -23.14 8.36 28.74
CA SER A 220 -21.96 9.23 28.85
C SER A 220 -20.99 9.01 27.68
N LEU A 221 -20.81 7.76 27.25
CA LEU A 221 -19.94 7.41 26.13
C LEU A 221 -20.47 7.98 24.81
N ILE A 222 -21.78 7.86 24.56
CA ILE A 222 -22.45 8.44 23.40
C ILE A 222 -22.32 9.98 23.41
N ALA A 223 -22.53 10.61 24.57
CA ALA A 223 -22.42 12.06 24.70
C ALA A 223 -20.99 12.55 24.38
N HIS A 224 -19.97 11.84 24.86
CA HIS A 224 -18.58 12.17 24.57
C HIS A 224 -18.23 11.96 23.09
N ALA A 225 -18.69 10.85 22.49
CA ALA A 225 -18.51 10.60 21.06
C ALA A 225 -19.17 11.69 20.20
N LYS A 226 -20.34 12.18 20.61
CA LYS A 226 -21.05 13.29 19.95
C LYS A 226 -20.27 14.61 20.02
N GLU A 227 -19.64 14.91 21.15
CA GLU A 227 -18.79 16.11 21.30
C GLU A 227 -17.54 16.06 20.41
N GLU A 228 -16.92 14.89 20.26
CA GLU A 228 -15.79 14.69 19.34
C GLU A 228 -16.24 14.73 17.86
N CYS A 229 -17.45 14.25 17.57
CA CYS A 229 -18.09 14.38 16.26
C CYS A 229 -18.35 15.84 15.88
N ASP A 230 -18.84 16.66 16.81
CA ASP A 230 -19.08 18.10 16.58
C ASP A 230 -17.77 18.90 16.37
N ARG A 231 -16.62 18.35 16.80
CA ARG A 231 -15.29 18.96 16.68
C ARG A 231 -14.51 18.52 15.43
N SER A 232 -14.94 17.42 14.79
CA SER A 232 -14.26 16.86 13.62
C SER A 232 -14.76 17.48 12.32
N ASP A 233 -13.85 17.76 11.37
CA ASP A 233 -14.20 18.27 10.05
C ASP A 233 -15.09 17.30 9.23
N LEU A 234 -15.71 17.83 8.17
CA LEU A 234 -16.82 17.31 7.35
C LEU A 234 -16.77 15.80 6.97
N GLU A 235 -15.62 15.14 7.01
CA GLU A 235 -15.46 13.71 6.70
C GLU A 235 -15.92 12.75 7.81
N CYS A 236 -15.96 13.19 9.09
CA CYS A 236 -16.47 12.36 10.18
C CYS A 236 -18.01 12.33 10.27
N LEU A 237 -18.71 13.26 9.61
CA LEU A 237 -20.16 13.40 9.74
C LEU A 237 -20.95 12.15 9.31
N ILE A 238 -20.44 11.36 8.36
CA ILE A 238 -21.11 10.14 7.87
C ILE A 238 -21.14 9.06 8.96
N LEU A 239 -20.02 8.85 9.68
CA LEU A 239 -19.95 7.91 10.80
C LEU A 239 -20.72 8.40 12.03
N CYS A 240 -20.80 9.72 12.20
CA CYS A 240 -21.47 10.35 13.32
C CYS A 240 -23.00 10.39 13.17
N GLN A 241 -23.55 10.12 11.98
CA GLN A 241 -24.97 10.28 11.69
C GLN A 241 -25.86 9.35 12.55
N ASP A 242 -25.38 8.14 12.86
CA ASP A 242 -26.09 7.16 13.70
C ASP A 242 -26.12 7.54 15.19
N LEU A 243 -25.34 8.52 15.65
CA LEU A 243 -25.33 9.01 17.04
C LEU A 243 -26.40 10.08 17.32
N TYR A 244 -27.11 10.55 16.30
CA TYR A 244 -28.16 11.58 16.41
C TYR A 244 -29.58 11.00 16.22
N LEU A 245 -29.71 9.70 15.98
CA LEU A 245 -30.96 8.94 15.89
C LEU A 245 -31.35 8.35 17.26
#